data_AF-V6M0R4-F1
#
_entry.id   AF-V6M0R4-F1
#
_cell.length_a   1.000
_cell.length_b   1.000
_cell.length_c   1.000
_cell.angle_alpha   90.00
_cell.angle_beta   90.00
_cell.angle_gamma   90.00
#
_symmetry.space_group_name_H-M   'P 1'
#
loop_
_entity.id
_entity.type
_entity.pdbx_description
1 polymer ?
#
loop_
_entity_poly.entity_id
_entity_poly.type
_entity_poly.pdbx_seq_one_letter_code
_entity_poly.pdbx_strand_id
1 'polypeptide(L)'
;MVESIKLQLFDYNPLIPQLDFRCGNSKFSDNVWDFNGFINVEHLSGKRLMIDFEFVVDKPKMLEVIKWFMHHELTTGKFSTAKRNLDGVVRFSKFIKEYAPEVESFSEIDQSLLEKYFTYLPEAKSETSGQSISSVSIKKSALALKEILLKGNIKGWDVPKDVRFVQGMYNELIINNKALKKDAKQAEQVNIDKISDEQLIDRILRKAVSDLDMDENILVAASVVVGLQLGLRISEIITMYNASIEPIGGETKLVYNTGKLQAEPTRVYKPANALVVQAITKVEKYTDPLRKESGLPYLFLNRIRNVKGYPVGIVSHANWSKNFLRPWLQKHNLRYKNGDIADFSSHTFRHACATYALKGGASLETIRELLNHKSIRGTQHYTHLLQEDVRNKFAKVFNEGAVLVGKQALQIKEKLKVNNPFKGKTIEQVDKLRKAHKIQILSHGLCLHHPMRNEPCEGDGVCLGCRNFLTTPDFLEVHKGRLKKIRSELASAPAGGPYENKLKTIEKYLVGIIDELETQVNYSGIDNHSDYNITPSEWEGMA
;
A
#
# COMPACT_ATOMS: atom_id res chain seq x y z
N MET A 1 -15.90 27.11 19.77
CA MET A 1 -15.73 27.54 18.37
C MET A 1 -16.68 26.73 17.53
N VAL A 2 -17.53 27.43 16.79
CA VAL A 2 -18.66 26.99 15.96
C VAL A 2 -18.50 25.56 15.43
N GLU A 3 -19.37 24.64 15.87
CA GLU A 3 -19.59 23.38 15.17
C GLU A 3 -19.85 23.71 13.71
N SER A 4 -18.96 23.28 12.80
CA SER A 4 -19.17 23.51 11.38
C SER A 4 -20.41 22.71 10.97
N ILE A 5 -21.53 23.41 10.81
CA ILE A 5 -22.75 22.87 10.21
C ILE A 5 -22.30 22.28 8.88
N LYS A 6 -22.27 20.95 8.78
CA LYS A 6 -22.06 20.26 7.50
C LYS A 6 -23.25 20.63 6.63
N LEU A 7 -23.07 21.66 5.80
CA LEU A 7 -24.04 22.01 4.78
C LEU A 7 -24.29 20.75 3.93
N GLN A 8 -25.53 20.29 3.93
CA GLN A 8 -25.91 19.16 3.08
C GLN A 8 -25.70 19.58 1.62
N LEU A 9 -25.04 18.71 0.84
CA LEU A 9 -24.77 18.95 -0.57
C LEU A 9 -26.07 19.10 -1.38
N PHE A 10 -27.13 18.43 -0.93
CA PHE A 10 -28.45 18.43 -1.53
C PHE A 10 -29.51 18.60 -0.46
N ASP A 11 -30.64 19.18 -0.81
CA ASP A 11 -31.85 19.24 0.02
C ASP A 11 -32.99 18.38 -0.54
N TYR A 12 -32.64 17.37 -1.34
CA TYR A 12 -33.58 16.40 -1.87
C TYR A 12 -34.36 15.68 -0.77
N ASN A 13 -35.69 15.77 -0.82
CA ASN A 13 -36.58 15.06 0.07
C ASN A 13 -37.27 13.90 -0.68
N PRO A 14 -36.97 12.62 -0.34
CA PRO A 14 -37.60 11.48 -1.00
C PRO A 14 -39.11 11.36 -0.70
N LEU A 15 -39.62 12.03 0.34
CA LEU A 15 -41.04 12.04 0.71
C LEU A 15 -41.84 13.12 -0.03
N ILE A 16 -41.15 14.11 -0.60
CA ILE A 16 -41.74 15.19 -1.39
C ILE A 16 -40.87 15.32 -2.65
N PRO A 17 -41.10 14.46 -3.68
CA PRO A 17 -40.23 14.39 -4.85
C PRO A 17 -40.43 15.62 -5.74
N GLN A 18 -39.87 16.75 -5.31
CA GLN A 18 -39.60 17.87 -6.19
C GLN A 18 -38.50 17.43 -7.15
N LEU A 19 -38.81 17.49 -8.44
CA LEU A 19 -37.87 17.11 -9.51
C LEU A 19 -36.66 18.05 -9.58
N ASP A 20 -36.80 19.28 -9.06
CA ASP A 20 -35.77 20.32 -9.15
C ASP A 20 -35.39 20.87 -7.76
N PHE A 21 -34.50 20.14 -7.08
CA PHE A 21 -33.97 20.46 -5.75
C PHE A 21 -32.57 21.07 -5.81
N ARG A 22 -32.07 21.64 -4.71
CA ARG A 22 -30.76 22.30 -4.65
C ARG A 22 -29.63 21.28 -4.70
N CYS A 23 -28.61 21.62 -5.48
CA CYS A 23 -27.36 20.89 -5.64
C CYS A 23 -26.21 21.88 -5.41
N GLY A 24 -25.76 22.03 -4.16
CA GLY A 24 -24.77 23.05 -3.79
C GLY A 24 -25.31 24.48 -3.98
N ASN A 25 -24.66 25.26 -4.85
CA ASN A 25 -25.08 26.58 -5.31
C ASN A 25 -26.00 26.53 -6.55
N SER A 26 -26.26 25.33 -7.08
CA SER A 26 -27.05 25.10 -8.30
C SER A 26 -28.36 24.37 -7.98
N LYS A 27 -29.15 24.08 -9.01
CA LYS A 27 -30.30 23.18 -8.96
C LYS A 27 -30.08 21.90 -9.76
N PHE A 28 -30.87 20.87 -9.50
CA PHE A 28 -30.78 19.58 -10.20
C PHE A 28 -31.00 19.74 -11.71
N SER A 29 -31.89 20.65 -12.13
CA SER A 29 -32.13 20.97 -13.54
C SER A 29 -30.95 21.62 -14.26
N ASP A 30 -30.05 22.29 -13.55
CA ASP A 30 -28.88 22.96 -14.15
C ASP A 30 -27.92 21.95 -14.79
N ASN A 31 -27.27 22.34 -15.89
CA ASN A 31 -26.25 21.52 -16.55
C ASN A 31 -24.88 21.58 -15.85
N VAL A 32 -24.72 22.52 -14.92
CA VAL A 32 -23.48 22.70 -14.18
C VAL A 32 -23.82 22.87 -12.70
N TRP A 33 -23.38 21.92 -11.87
CA TRP A 33 -23.54 21.98 -10.42
C TRP A 33 -22.28 22.53 -9.76
N ASP A 34 -22.44 23.61 -9.00
CA ASP A 34 -21.34 24.23 -8.25
C ASP A 34 -21.39 23.89 -6.76
N PHE A 35 -20.32 23.27 -6.26
CA PHE A 35 -20.17 22.90 -4.85
C PHE A 35 -19.12 23.74 -4.10
N ASN A 36 -18.69 24.87 -4.65
CA ASN A 36 -17.83 25.82 -3.92
C ASN A 36 -18.55 26.31 -2.64
N GLY A 37 -17.85 26.28 -1.50
CA GLY A 37 -18.42 26.63 -0.19
C GLY A 37 -19.12 25.47 0.54
N PHE A 38 -19.52 24.41 -0.18
CA PHE A 38 -20.11 23.20 0.41
C PHE A 38 -19.07 22.13 0.74
N ILE A 39 -17.98 22.12 -0.04
CA ILE A 39 -16.92 21.11 0.07
C ILE A 39 -15.63 21.81 0.49
N ASN A 40 -15.24 21.61 1.74
CA ASN A 40 -13.99 22.15 2.25
C ASN A 40 -12.85 21.13 2.08
N VAL A 41 -12.15 21.22 0.95
CA VAL A 41 -10.97 20.40 0.65
C VAL A 41 -9.85 21.35 0.21
N GLU A 42 -8.79 21.46 1.00
CA GLU A 42 -7.70 22.46 0.85
C GLU A 42 -7.07 22.59 -0.55
N HIS A 43 -7.21 21.58 -1.41
CA HIS A 43 -6.62 21.52 -2.76
C HIS A 43 -7.65 21.58 -3.91
N LEU A 44 -8.94 21.71 -3.61
CA LEU A 44 -10.02 21.82 -4.58
C LEU A 44 -10.72 23.16 -4.41
N SER A 45 -10.74 23.95 -5.48
CA SER A 45 -11.50 25.21 -5.55
C SER A 45 -11.86 25.53 -7.00
N GLY A 46 -12.82 26.44 -7.18
CA GLY A 46 -13.27 26.91 -8.49
C GLY A 46 -13.81 25.77 -9.34
N LYS A 47 -13.35 25.68 -10.61
CA LYS A 47 -13.79 24.66 -11.58
C LYS A 47 -13.63 23.21 -11.10
N ARG A 48 -12.70 22.94 -10.17
CA ARG A 48 -12.49 21.58 -9.66
C ARG A 48 -13.63 21.09 -8.78
N LEU A 49 -14.43 22.00 -8.21
CA LEU A 49 -15.61 21.71 -7.40
C LEU A 49 -16.93 21.79 -8.20
N MET A 50 -16.85 21.96 -9.52
CA MET A 50 -18.02 21.99 -10.40
C MET A 50 -18.24 20.63 -11.06
N ILE A 51 -19.47 20.18 -11.21
CA ILE A 51 -19.86 19.01 -12.01
C ILE A 51 -20.54 19.52 -13.28
N ASP A 52 -20.01 19.16 -14.44
CA ASP A 52 -20.42 19.67 -15.74
C ASP A 52 -21.03 18.54 -16.57
N PHE A 53 -22.26 18.75 -17.04
CA PHE A 53 -23.03 17.80 -17.84
C PHE A 53 -23.22 18.22 -19.30
N GLU A 54 -22.61 19.32 -19.75
CA GLU A 54 -22.76 19.86 -21.12
C GLU A 54 -22.41 18.82 -22.21
N PHE A 55 -21.55 17.86 -21.87
CA PHE A 55 -21.12 16.80 -22.79
C PHE A 55 -22.23 15.84 -23.26
N VAL A 56 -23.43 15.84 -22.63
CA VAL A 56 -24.53 14.89 -22.93
C VAL A 56 -25.89 15.58 -23.02
N VAL A 57 -25.94 16.91 -23.11
CA VAL A 57 -27.20 17.68 -23.19
C VAL A 57 -28.00 17.33 -24.45
N ASP A 58 -27.33 16.90 -25.51
CA ASP A 58 -27.94 16.40 -26.75
C ASP A 58 -28.72 15.08 -26.58
N LYS A 59 -28.56 14.38 -25.45
CA LYS A 59 -29.28 13.12 -25.14
C LYS A 59 -30.01 13.21 -23.78
N PRO A 60 -31.21 13.82 -23.72
CA PRO A 60 -31.89 14.15 -22.46
C PRO A 60 -32.17 12.96 -21.53
N LYS A 61 -32.53 11.79 -22.08
CA LYS A 61 -32.80 10.59 -21.28
C LYS A 61 -31.53 10.06 -20.60
N MET A 62 -30.39 10.08 -21.30
CA MET A 62 -29.10 9.75 -20.71
C MET A 62 -28.68 10.78 -19.65
N LEU A 63 -28.86 12.07 -19.93
CA LEU A 63 -28.52 13.16 -19.01
C LEU A 63 -29.21 12.98 -17.65
N GLU A 64 -30.50 12.65 -17.65
CA GLU A 64 -31.27 12.43 -16.42
C GLU A 64 -30.69 11.30 -15.56
N VAL A 65 -30.40 10.14 -16.17
CA VAL A 65 -29.79 8.99 -15.45
C VAL A 65 -28.41 9.37 -14.90
N ILE A 66 -27.61 10.12 -15.67
CA ILE A 66 -26.28 10.58 -15.25
C ILE A 66 -26.39 11.52 -14.04
N LYS A 67 -27.33 12.47 -14.05
CA LYS A 67 -27.57 13.37 -12.91
C LYS A 67 -27.96 12.59 -11.66
N TRP A 68 -28.87 11.62 -11.76
CA TRP A 68 -29.25 10.77 -10.63
C TRP A 68 -28.10 9.90 -10.11
N PHE A 69 -27.28 9.37 -11.01
CA PHE A 69 -26.06 8.65 -10.63
C PHE A 69 -25.09 9.56 -9.89
N MET A 70 -24.86 10.78 -10.37
CA MET A 70 -23.97 11.74 -9.72
C MET A 70 -24.50 12.18 -8.35
N HIS A 71 -25.80 12.41 -8.22
CA HIS A 71 -26.44 12.66 -6.92
C HIS A 71 -26.17 11.50 -5.95
N HIS A 72 -26.33 10.24 -6.38
CA HIS A 72 -26.03 9.08 -5.55
C HIS A 72 -24.54 8.99 -5.15
N GLU A 73 -23.61 9.22 -6.09
CA GLU A 73 -22.18 9.16 -5.81
C GLU A 73 -21.71 10.27 -4.87
N LEU A 74 -22.33 11.45 -4.95
CA LEU A 74 -22.02 12.60 -4.10
C LEU A 74 -22.63 12.47 -2.69
N THR A 75 -23.76 11.78 -2.55
CA THR A 75 -24.40 11.53 -1.24
C THR A 75 -23.78 10.36 -0.48
N THR A 76 -23.27 9.34 -1.19
CA THR A 76 -22.75 8.11 -0.56
C THR A 76 -21.22 8.05 -0.48
N GLY A 77 -20.53 8.89 -1.25
CA GLY A 77 -19.09 8.82 -1.44
C GLY A 77 -18.34 10.12 -1.15
N LYS A 78 -17.05 10.11 -1.47
CA LYS A 78 -16.22 11.32 -1.48
C LYS A 78 -16.39 12.02 -2.82
N PHE A 79 -16.40 13.35 -2.82
CA PHE A 79 -16.47 14.17 -4.04
C PHE A 79 -15.47 13.75 -5.13
N SER A 80 -14.21 13.48 -4.73
CA SER A 80 -13.17 13.03 -5.67
C SER A 80 -13.44 11.67 -6.31
N THR A 81 -14.22 10.81 -5.64
CA THR A 81 -14.66 9.53 -6.21
C THR A 81 -15.77 9.73 -7.21
N ALA A 82 -16.75 10.59 -6.90
CA ALA A 82 -17.82 10.97 -7.82
C ALA A 82 -17.23 11.59 -9.11
N LYS A 83 -16.30 12.55 -8.99
CA LYS A 83 -15.59 13.13 -10.14
C LYS A 83 -14.90 12.10 -11.03
N ARG A 84 -14.20 11.13 -10.43
CA ARG A 84 -13.55 10.06 -11.20
C ARG A 84 -14.56 9.15 -11.92
N ASN A 85 -15.73 8.92 -11.32
CA ASN A 85 -16.78 8.15 -11.95
C ASN A 85 -17.39 8.93 -13.12
N LEU A 86 -17.58 10.25 -12.97
CA LEU A 86 -17.97 11.14 -14.08
C LEU A 86 -16.98 11.08 -15.24
N ASP A 87 -15.66 11.06 -14.99
CA ASP A 87 -14.65 10.89 -16.06
C ASP A 87 -14.83 9.57 -16.85
N GLY A 88 -15.39 8.53 -16.21
CA GLY A 88 -15.78 7.29 -16.86
C GLY A 88 -17.03 7.45 -17.72
N VAL A 89 -18.03 8.18 -17.21
CA VAL A 89 -19.28 8.49 -17.92
C VAL A 89 -19.03 9.36 -19.15
N VAL A 90 -18.21 10.40 -19.04
CA VAL A 90 -17.81 11.26 -20.18
C VAL A 90 -17.21 10.41 -21.30
N ARG A 91 -16.34 9.45 -20.95
CA ARG A 91 -15.73 8.53 -21.91
C ARG A 91 -16.75 7.59 -22.55
N PHE A 92 -17.74 7.13 -21.79
CA PHE A 92 -18.84 6.34 -22.34
C PHE A 92 -19.71 7.18 -23.29
N SER A 93 -20.06 8.41 -22.93
CA SER A 93 -20.83 9.31 -23.79
C SER A 93 -20.11 9.60 -25.10
N LYS A 94 -18.79 9.80 -25.08
CA LYS A 94 -17.98 9.92 -26.30
C LYS A 94 -18.04 8.67 -27.17
N PHE A 95 -17.90 7.49 -26.58
CA PHE A 95 -18.05 6.22 -27.30
C PHE A 95 -19.42 6.11 -27.97
N ILE A 96 -20.51 6.46 -27.26
CA ILE A 96 -21.86 6.46 -27.84
C ILE A 96 -21.94 7.42 -29.02
N LYS A 97 -21.44 8.64 -28.88
CA LYS A 97 -21.44 9.63 -29.98
C LYS A 97 -20.67 9.17 -31.23
N GLU A 98 -19.60 8.41 -31.06
CA GLU A 98 -18.72 7.97 -32.15
C GLU A 98 -19.17 6.64 -32.78
N TYR A 99 -19.66 5.69 -31.99
CA TYR A 99 -19.88 4.31 -32.42
C TYR A 99 -21.34 3.83 -32.35
N ALA A 100 -22.21 4.55 -31.65
CA ALA A 100 -23.63 4.20 -31.50
C ALA A 100 -24.52 5.47 -31.32
N PRO A 101 -24.45 6.45 -32.24
CA PRO A 101 -25.13 7.74 -32.08
C PRO A 101 -26.65 7.63 -32.00
N GLU A 102 -27.23 6.52 -32.47
CA GLU A 102 -28.66 6.20 -32.40
C GLU A 102 -29.16 5.91 -30.98
N VAL A 103 -28.28 5.57 -30.05
CA VAL A 103 -28.65 5.24 -28.66
C VAL A 103 -29.02 6.51 -27.92
N GLU A 104 -30.29 6.66 -27.54
CA GLU A 104 -30.79 7.87 -26.86
C GLU A 104 -30.95 7.69 -25.35
N SER A 105 -30.99 6.45 -24.86
CA SER A 105 -31.15 6.12 -23.44
C SER A 105 -30.21 5.00 -22.97
N PHE A 106 -29.91 4.99 -21.66
CA PHE A 106 -29.25 3.82 -21.05
C PHE A 106 -30.13 2.56 -21.12
N SER A 107 -31.46 2.67 -21.23
CA SER A 107 -32.37 1.52 -21.36
C SER A 107 -32.12 0.67 -22.61
N GLU A 108 -31.52 1.27 -23.64
CA GLU A 108 -31.20 0.65 -24.92
C GLU A 108 -29.86 -0.10 -24.89
N ILE A 109 -29.11 -0.03 -23.77
CA ILE A 109 -27.83 -0.72 -23.64
C ILE A 109 -28.08 -2.22 -23.46
N ASP A 110 -27.76 -2.98 -24.50
CA ASP A 110 -27.78 -4.44 -24.45
C ASP A 110 -26.40 -5.03 -24.16
N GLN A 111 -26.34 -6.37 -24.16
CA GLN A 111 -25.09 -7.10 -23.98
C GLN A 111 -24.06 -6.78 -25.08
N SER A 112 -24.50 -6.63 -26.33
CA SER A 112 -23.63 -6.38 -27.48
C SER A 112 -22.95 -5.01 -27.39
N LEU A 113 -23.71 -3.97 -27.05
CA LEU A 113 -23.19 -2.61 -26.91
C LEU A 113 -22.23 -2.50 -25.72
N LEU A 114 -22.54 -3.16 -24.60
CA LEU A 114 -21.64 -3.20 -23.44
C LEU A 114 -20.32 -3.90 -23.79
N GLU A 115 -20.37 -4.98 -24.58
CA GLU A 115 -19.19 -5.71 -25.05
C GLU A 115 -18.29 -4.83 -25.91
N LYS A 116 -18.90 -4.13 -26.89
CA LYS A 116 -18.21 -3.17 -27.75
C LYS A 116 -17.52 -2.08 -26.93
N TYR A 117 -18.20 -1.50 -25.95
CA TYR A 117 -17.61 -0.47 -25.10
C TYR A 117 -16.44 -1.00 -24.26
N PHE A 118 -16.56 -2.18 -23.63
CA PHE A 118 -15.48 -2.75 -22.84
C PHE A 118 -14.27 -3.14 -23.68
N THR A 119 -14.50 -3.54 -24.93
CA THR A 119 -13.44 -3.83 -25.92
C THR A 119 -12.77 -2.57 -26.46
N TYR A 120 -13.51 -1.46 -26.55
CA TYR A 120 -13.00 -0.14 -26.93
C TYR A 120 -12.09 0.49 -25.86
N LEU A 121 -12.37 0.27 -24.57
CA LEU A 121 -11.67 0.96 -23.48
C LEU A 121 -10.13 0.87 -23.49
N PRO A 122 -9.49 -0.28 -23.82
CA PRO A 122 -8.04 -0.37 -23.99
C PRO A 122 -7.45 0.56 -25.06
N GLU A 123 -8.24 0.93 -26.07
CA GLU A 123 -7.82 1.81 -27.17
C GLU A 123 -8.17 3.28 -26.90
N ALA A 124 -8.95 3.54 -25.84
CA ALA A 124 -9.39 4.87 -25.49
C ALA A 124 -8.22 5.79 -25.12
N LYS A 125 -8.32 7.05 -25.54
CA LYS A 125 -7.34 8.10 -25.23
C LYS A 125 -7.86 9.01 -24.11
N SER A 126 -6.91 9.60 -23.39
CA SER A 126 -7.16 10.62 -22.37
C SER A 126 -7.57 11.92 -23.05
N GLU A 127 -8.68 12.52 -22.62
CA GLU A 127 -9.15 13.81 -23.17
C GLU A 127 -8.18 14.96 -22.87
N THR A 128 -7.41 14.87 -21.78
CA THR A 128 -6.47 15.92 -21.39
C THR A 128 -5.11 15.79 -22.09
N SER A 129 -4.66 14.56 -22.35
CA SER A 129 -3.29 14.32 -22.84
C SER A 129 -3.20 13.70 -24.22
N GLY A 130 -4.31 13.21 -24.79
CA GLY A 130 -4.33 12.48 -26.06
C GLY A 130 -3.63 11.11 -26.05
N GLN A 131 -3.08 10.71 -24.90
CA GLN A 131 -2.37 9.44 -24.71
C GLN A 131 -3.31 8.31 -24.31
N SER A 132 -2.92 7.05 -24.57
CA SER A 132 -3.67 5.88 -24.11
C SER A 132 -3.86 5.92 -22.59
N ILE A 133 -5.06 5.53 -22.13
CA ILE A 133 -5.39 5.56 -20.71
C ILE A 133 -4.77 4.37 -19.96
N SER A 134 -4.46 4.58 -18.67
CA SER A 134 -3.89 3.52 -17.83
C SER A 134 -4.87 2.37 -17.59
N SER A 135 -4.36 1.17 -17.30
CA SER A 135 -5.18 0.00 -16.91
C SER A 135 -6.09 0.26 -15.70
N VAL A 136 -5.68 1.18 -14.79
CA VAL A 136 -6.51 1.63 -13.67
C VAL A 136 -7.66 2.50 -14.18
N SER A 137 -7.40 3.44 -15.07
CA SER A 137 -8.42 4.31 -15.68
C SER A 137 -9.43 3.50 -16.50
N ILE A 138 -8.97 2.47 -17.22
CA ILE A 138 -9.83 1.51 -17.94
C ILE A 138 -10.81 0.84 -16.96
N LYS A 139 -10.26 0.23 -15.90
CA LYS A 139 -11.06 -0.45 -14.87
C LYS A 139 -12.08 0.47 -14.21
N LYS A 140 -11.71 1.74 -13.99
CA LYS A 140 -12.60 2.75 -13.38
C LYS A 140 -13.67 3.25 -14.34
N SER A 141 -13.36 3.41 -15.63
CA SER A 141 -14.35 3.79 -16.64
C SER A 141 -15.41 2.69 -16.81
N ALA A 142 -14.97 1.43 -16.95
CA ALA A 142 -15.87 0.29 -17.00
C ALA A 142 -16.70 0.14 -15.71
N LEU A 143 -16.10 0.40 -14.54
CA LEU A 143 -16.80 0.36 -13.27
C LEU A 143 -17.90 1.42 -13.19
N ALA A 144 -17.67 2.64 -13.68
CA ALA A 144 -18.68 3.69 -13.66
C ALA A 144 -19.93 3.28 -14.43
N LEU A 145 -19.79 2.76 -15.65
CA LEU A 145 -20.92 2.27 -16.44
C LEU A 145 -21.63 1.09 -15.77
N LYS A 146 -20.85 0.11 -15.28
CA LYS A 146 -21.38 -1.04 -14.54
C LYS A 146 -22.23 -0.60 -13.34
N GLU A 147 -21.76 0.38 -12.57
CA GLU A 147 -22.50 0.89 -11.41
C GLU A 147 -23.73 1.70 -11.82
N ILE A 148 -23.70 2.47 -12.92
CA ILE A 148 -24.91 3.12 -13.47
C ILE A 148 -25.99 2.10 -13.78
N LEU A 149 -25.65 1.03 -14.52
CA LEU A 149 -26.61 0.02 -14.93
C LEU A 149 -27.19 -0.75 -13.74
N LEU A 150 -26.34 -1.22 -12.82
CA LEU A 150 -26.78 -2.02 -11.67
C LEU A 150 -27.54 -1.18 -10.64
N LYS A 151 -27.02 0.00 -10.26
CA LYS A 151 -27.70 0.87 -9.29
C LYS A 151 -28.96 1.48 -9.89
N GLY A 152 -28.93 1.81 -11.18
CA GLY A 152 -30.09 2.30 -11.91
C GLY A 152 -31.21 1.27 -11.92
N ASN A 153 -30.91 0.00 -12.13
CA ASN A 153 -31.92 -1.06 -12.13
C ASN A 153 -32.57 -1.21 -10.74
N ILE A 154 -31.77 -1.16 -9.67
CA ILE A 154 -32.26 -1.20 -8.28
C ILE A 154 -33.10 0.03 -7.94
N LYS A 155 -32.74 1.21 -8.47
CA LYS A 155 -33.38 2.49 -8.17
C LYS A 155 -34.52 2.87 -9.12
N GLY A 156 -34.77 2.06 -10.15
CA GLY A 156 -35.78 2.33 -11.17
C GLY A 156 -35.43 3.47 -12.13
N TRP A 157 -34.15 3.72 -12.39
CA TRP A 157 -33.71 4.66 -13.44
C TRP A 157 -33.94 4.08 -14.84
N ASP A 158 -33.86 4.93 -15.87
CA ASP A 158 -34.03 4.54 -17.28
C ASP A 158 -32.83 3.74 -17.81
N VAL A 159 -32.68 2.52 -17.31
CA VAL A 159 -31.62 1.55 -17.64
C VAL A 159 -32.25 0.21 -18.05
N PRO A 160 -31.49 -0.76 -18.59
CA PRO A 160 -32.05 -2.01 -19.05
C PRO A 160 -32.73 -2.77 -17.92
N LYS A 161 -33.85 -3.43 -18.21
CA LYS A 161 -34.58 -4.24 -17.22
C LYS A 161 -33.78 -5.49 -16.82
N ASP A 162 -33.12 -6.11 -17.78
CA ASP A 162 -32.18 -7.21 -17.53
C ASP A 162 -30.75 -6.68 -17.46
N VAL A 163 -30.11 -6.79 -16.29
CA VAL A 163 -28.72 -6.38 -16.06
C VAL A 163 -27.84 -7.54 -15.58
N ARG A 164 -28.33 -8.80 -15.66
CA ARG A 164 -27.62 -9.98 -15.14
C ARG A 164 -26.27 -10.20 -15.82
N PHE A 165 -26.15 -9.81 -17.10
CA PHE A 165 -24.92 -9.94 -17.88
C PHE A 165 -23.81 -8.98 -17.43
N VAL A 166 -24.15 -7.81 -16.87
CA VAL A 166 -23.24 -6.69 -16.63
C VAL A 166 -22.05 -7.09 -15.74
N GLN A 167 -22.31 -7.79 -14.64
CA GLN A 167 -21.28 -8.19 -13.69
C GLN A 167 -20.36 -9.28 -14.26
N GLY A 168 -20.91 -10.22 -15.03
CA GLY A 168 -20.15 -11.28 -15.70
C GLY A 168 -19.17 -10.69 -16.72
N MET A 169 -19.68 -9.82 -17.60
CA MET A 169 -18.87 -9.16 -18.62
C MET A 169 -17.77 -8.26 -18.03
N TYR A 170 -18.10 -7.49 -16.99
CA TYR A 170 -17.09 -6.69 -16.29
C TYR A 170 -15.96 -7.57 -15.72
N ASN A 171 -16.31 -8.73 -15.16
CA ASN A 171 -15.32 -9.64 -14.63
C ASN A 171 -14.46 -10.26 -15.73
N GLU A 172 -15.06 -10.67 -16.84
CA GLU A 172 -14.37 -11.32 -17.94
C GLU A 172 -13.49 -10.36 -18.74
N LEU A 173 -14.08 -9.29 -19.27
CA LEU A 173 -13.45 -8.39 -20.25
C LEU A 173 -12.54 -7.34 -19.61
N ILE A 174 -12.70 -7.04 -18.31
CA ILE A 174 -11.95 -5.98 -17.62
C ILE A 174 -11.11 -6.52 -16.47
N ILE A 175 -11.71 -7.25 -15.53
CA ILE A 175 -10.96 -7.74 -14.35
C ILE A 175 -10.04 -8.90 -14.71
N ASN A 176 -10.51 -9.84 -15.54
CA ASN A 176 -9.77 -11.05 -15.91
C ASN A 176 -8.98 -10.94 -17.20
N ASN A 177 -9.10 -9.81 -17.90
CA ASN A 177 -8.35 -9.52 -19.10
C ASN A 177 -6.83 -9.66 -18.90
N LYS A 178 -6.23 -10.59 -19.66
CA LYS A 178 -4.81 -10.93 -19.55
C LYS A 178 -3.91 -9.77 -19.97
N ALA A 179 -4.28 -9.00 -20.99
CA ALA A 179 -3.51 -7.85 -21.45
C ALA A 179 -3.45 -6.77 -20.35
N LEU A 180 -4.60 -6.40 -19.78
CA LEU A 180 -4.67 -5.41 -18.68
C LEU A 180 -3.94 -5.88 -17.40
N LYS A 181 -3.84 -7.19 -17.17
CA LYS A 181 -3.03 -7.77 -16.08
C LYS A 181 -1.53 -7.72 -16.38
N LYS A 182 -1.11 -7.86 -17.65
CA LYS A 182 0.30 -7.78 -18.07
C LYS A 182 0.86 -6.38 -17.81
N ASP A 183 0.12 -5.34 -18.19
CA ASP A 183 0.54 -3.95 -17.97
C ASP A 183 0.69 -3.62 -16.48
N ALA A 184 -0.24 -4.11 -15.64
CA ALA A 184 -0.16 -3.94 -14.20
C ALA A 184 1.07 -4.63 -13.60
N LYS A 185 1.40 -5.84 -14.07
CA LYS A 185 2.61 -6.56 -13.64
C LYS A 185 3.89 -5.88 -14.10
N GLN A 186 3.92 -5.34 -15.32
CA GLN A 186 5.08 -4.58 -15.82
C GLN A 186 5.30 -3.30 -15.01
N ALA A 187 4.23 -2.55 -14.72
CA ALA A 187 4.31 -1.37 -13.88
C ALA A 187 4.73 -1.69 -12.43
N GLU A 188 4.32 -2.85 -11.90
CA GLU A 188 4.81 -3.38 -10.64
C GLU A 188 6.30 -3.70 -10.72
N GLN A 189 6.74 -4.46 -11.73
CA GLN A 189 8.15 -4.81 -11.95
C GLN A 189 9.04 -3.58 -12.06
N VAL A 190 8.63 -2.55 -12.79
CA VAL A 190 9.37 -1.28 -12.87
C VAL A 190 9.59 -0.67 -11.48
N ASN A 191 8.59 -0.72 -10.59
CA ASN A 191 8.78 -0.22 -9.22
C ASN A 191 9.70 -1.12 -8.39
N ILE A 192 9.66 -2.44 -8.61
CA ILE A 192 10.58 -3.40 -7.98
C ILE A 192 12.02 -3.10 -8.41
N ASP A 193 12.25 -2.91 -9.70
CA ASP A 193 13.56 -2.64 -10.28
C ASP A 193 14.15 -1.32 -9.76
N LYS A 194 13.30 -0.31 -9.52
CA LYS A 194 13.73 0.94 -8.87
C LYS A 194 14.24 0.71 -7.44
N ILE A 195 13.66 -0.25 -6.73
CA ILE A 195 13.95 -0.52 -5.31
C ILE A 195 15.09 -1.53 -5.15
N SER A 196 15.39 -2.34 -6.17
CA SER A 196 16.45 -3.34 -6.10
C SER A 196 17.87 -2.73 -6.14
N ASP A 197 18.02 -1.48 -6.61
CA ASP A 197 19.29 -0.75 -6.56
C ASP A 197 19.59 -0.21 -5.16
N GLU A 198 20.07 -1.10 -4.28
CA GLU A 198 20.37 -0.78 -2.88
C GLU A 198 21.42 0.33 -2.74
N GLN A 199 22.38 0.40 -3.69
CA GLN A 199 23.40 1.44 -3.71
C GLN A 199 22.81 2.82 -4.01
N LEU A 200 21.85 2.91 -4.94
CA LEU A 200 21.16 4.18 -5.21
C LEU A 200 20.35 4.63 -3.99
N ILE A 201 19.67 3.70 -3.30
CA ILE A 201 18.88 4.04 -2.11
C ILE A 201 19.79 4.53 -0.97
N ASP A 202 20.93 3.88 -0.75
CA ASP A 202 21.94 4.33 0.20
C ASP A 202 22.48 5.73 -0.16
N ARG A 203 22.82 5.98 -1.43
CA ARG A 203 23.23 7.33 -1.90
C ARG A 203 22.16 8.39 -1.65
N ILE A 204 20.90 8.08 -1.95
CA ILE A 204 19.77 8.98 -1.70
C ILE A 204 19.66 9.29 -0.20
N LEU A 205 19.70 8.27 0.66
CA LEU A 205 19.59 8.46 2.11
C LEU A 205 20.78 9.29 2.65
N ARG A 206 22.01 8.96 2.28
CA ARG A 206 23.21 9.72 2.67
C ARG A 206 23.12 11.18 2.24
N LYS A 207 22.65 11.43 1.02
CA LYS A 207 22.50 12.80 0.54
C LYS A 207 21.41 13.55 1.32
N ALA A 208 20.30 12.91 1.66
CA ALA A 208 19.27 13.52 2.49
C ALA A 208 19.80 13.85 3.89
N VAL A 209 20.57 12.96 4.53
CA VAL A 209 21.20 13.24 5.83
C VAL A 209 22.19 14.40 5.73
N SER A 210 23.04 14.38 4.70
CA SER A 210 24.02 15.44 4.42
C SER A 210 23.35 16.81 4.22
N ASP A 211 22.21 16.87 3.54
CA ASP A 211 21.42 18.09 3.38
C ASP A 211 20.84 18.58 4.72
N LEU A 212 20.37 17.67 5.58
CA LEU A 212 19.92 18.02 6.93
C LEU A 212 21.06 18.56 7.79
N ASP A 213 22.27 17.99 7.68
CA ASP A 213 23.46 18.49 8.38
C ASP A 213 23.80 19.91 7.96
N MET A 214 23.70 20.21 6.65
CA MET A 214 24.00 21.53 6.06
C MET A 214 22.83 22.52 6.12
N ASP A 215 21.70 22.16 6.73
CA ASP A 215 20.47 22.98 6.73
C ASP A 215 19.97 23.35 5.31
N GLU A 216 20.25 22.49 4.32
CA GLU A 216 19.80 22.63 2.93
C GLU A 216 18.60 21.72 2.63
N ASN A 217 17.71 22.17 1.74
CA ASN A 217 16.60 21.36 1.21
C ASN A 217 15.79 20.62 2.29
N ILE A 218 15.67 21.21 3.49
CA ILE A 218 15.25 20.54 4.73
C ILE A 218 13.95 19.75 4.57
N LEU A 219 12.93 20.34 3.93
CA LEU A 219 11.64 19.69 3.73
C LEU A 219 11.73 18.41 2.90
N VAL A 220 12.48 18.42 1.78
CA VAL A 220 12.61 17.23 0.93
C VAL A 220 13.52 16.20 1.58
N ALA A 221 14.64 16.62 2.16
CA ALA A 221 15.58 15.74 2.86
C ALA A 221 14.90 15.01 4.03
N ALA A 222 14.17 15.73 4.89
CA ALA A 222 13.41 15.13 5.98
C ALA A 222 12.31 14.19 5.48
N SER A 223 11.61 14.54 4.39
CA SER A 223 10.59 13.65 3.81
C SER A 223 11.18 12.34 3.28
N VAL A 224 12.40 12.37 2.73
CA VAL A 224 13.11 11.20 2.22
C VAL A 224 13.53 10.31 3.39
N VAL A 225 14.12 10.90 4.44
CA VAL A 225 14.49 10.17 5.66
C VAL A 225 13.26 9.54 6.30
N VAL A 226 12.21 10.32 6.59
CA VAL A 226 10.97 9.81 7.21
C VAL A 226 10.31 8.76 6.31
N GLY A 227 10.28 8.98 5.00
CA GLY A 227 9.71 8.03 4.04
C GLY A 227 10.45 6.70 3.97
N LEU A 228 11.79 6.70 4.01
CA LEU A 228 12.61 5.50 3.99
C LEU A 228 12.64 4.77 5.35
N GLN A 229 12.62 5.50 6.46
CA GLN A 229 12.73 4.93 7.80
C GLN A 229 11.38 4.44 8.35
N LEU A 230 10.29 5.17 8.09
CA LEU A 230 8.96 4.90 8.66
C LEU A 230 7.90 4.51 7.63
N GLY A 231 8.22 4.63 6.34
CA GLY A 231 7.32 4.25 5.26
C GLY A 231 6.05 5.10 5.21
N LEU A 232 6.01 6.30 5.79
CA LEU A 232 4.80 7.13 5.82
C LEU A 232 4.38 7.56 4.40
N ARG A 233 3.08 7.77 4.19
CA ARG A 233 2.60 8.37 2.93
C ARG A 233 3.02 9.83 2.90
N ILE A 234 3.35 10.37 1.71
CA ILE A 234 3.68 11.80 1.64
C ILE A 234 2.55 12.70 2.13
N SER A 235 1.29 12.33 1.86
CA SER A 235 0.14 13.05 2.41
C SER A 235 0.17 13.09 3.94
N GLU A 236 0.64 12.03 4.59
CA GLU A 236 0.73 11.94 6.05
C GLU A 236 1.93 12.74 6.59
N ILE A 237 3.06 12.73 5.87
CA ILE A 237 4.25 13.53 6.20
C ILE A 237 3.92 15.03 6.13
N ILE A 238 3.39 15.50 5.00
CA ILE A 238 3.20 16.94 4.78
C ILE A 238 2.06 17.53 5.61
N THR A 239 1.10 16.72 6.05
CA THR A 239 -0.03 17.17 6.88
C THR A 239 0.11 16.75 8.34
N MET A 240 1.30 16.31 8.80
CA MET A 240 1.48 16.03 10.23
C MET A 240 1.49 17.34 11.03
N TYR A 241 0.77 17.34 12.15
CA TYR A 241 0.67 18.48 13.04
C TYR A 241 0.80 18.02 14.50
N ASN A 242 1.18 18.94 15.37
CA ASN A 242 1.54 18.64 16.76
C ASN A 242 2.54 17.48 16.84
N ALA A 243 3.55 17.52 15.96
CA ALA A 243 4.57 16.49 15.87
C ALA A 243 5.66 16.75 16.93
N SER A 244 6.02 15.72 17.68
CA SER A 244 7.01 15.76 18.76
C SER A 244 7.80 14.46 18.81
N ILE A 245 9.03 14.54 19.33
CA ILE A 245 9.80 13.37 19.72
C ILE A 245 9.60 13.15 21.22
N GLU A 246 9.01 12.01 21.59
CA GLU A 246 8.65 11.68 22.97
C GLU A 246 9.29 10.35 23.40
N PRO A 247 9.84 10.26 24.63
CA PRO A 247 10.25 8.98 25.22
C PRO A 247 8.99 8.26 25.76
N ILE A 248 8.59 7.17 25.13
CA ILE A 248 7.38 6.41 25.51
C ILE A 248 7.78 4.96 25.74
N GLY A 249 7.63 4.48 26.97
CA GLY A 249 7.93 3.10 27.34
C GLY A 249 9.41 2.72 27.13
N GLY A 250 10.33 3.66 27.36
CA GLY A 250 11.77 3.46 27.15
C GLY A 250 12.23 3.59 25.69
N GLU A 251 11.32 3.83 24.74
CA GLU A 251 11.63 4.02 23.32
C GLU A 251 11.40 5.47 22.89
N THR A 252 12.30 5.99 22.06
CA THR A 252 12.10 7.28 21.39
C THR A 252 11.07 7.12 20.27
N LYS A 253 9.98 7.86 20.33
CA LYS A 253 8.89 7.82 19.34
C LYS A 253 8.63 9.18 18.72
N LEU A 254 8.36 9.18 17.43
CA LEU A 254 7.70 10.28 16.74
C LEU A 254 6.20 10.17 17.00
N VAL A 255 5.66 11.19 17.67
CA VAL A 255 4.24 11.32 17.97
C VAL A 255 3.70 12.46 17.14
N TYR A 256 2.61 12.25 16.42
CA TYR A 256 1.98 13.30 15.62
C TYR A 256 0.50 13.00 15.42
N ASN A 257 -0.27 14.03 15.09
CA ASN A 257 -1.66 13.87 14.70
C ASN A 257 -1.78 13.80 13.18
N THR A 258 -2.64 12.90 12.71
CA THR A 258 -3.05 12.82 11.31
C THR A 258 -4.56 12.91 11.19
N GLY A 259 -5.04 13.67 10.20
CA GLY A 259 -6.44 13.72 9.83
C GLY A 259 -6.69 12.77 8.66
N LYS A 260 -7.58 11.79 8.81
CA LYS A 260 -7.96 10.88 7.72
C LYS A 260 -9.46 10.89 7.46
N LEU A 261 -10.04 12.01 7.05
CA LEU A 261 -11.45 12.11 6.59
C LEU A 261 -12.50 11.46 7.52
N GLN A 262 -12.17 11.25 8.79
CA GLN A 262 -13.10 10.95 9.87
C GLN A 262 -12.84 12.02 10.94
N ALA A 263 -13.91 12.45 11.59
CA ALA A 263 -14.02 13.74 12.26
C ALA A 263 -13.08 13.94 13.46
N GLU A 264 -12.34 12.90 13.89
CA GLU A 264 -11.41 13.00 15.00
C GLU A 264 -9.95 12.82 14.57
N PRO A 265 -9.04 13.70 15.02
CA PRO A 265 -7.60 13.52 14.93
C PRO A 265 -7.17 12.13 15.42
N THR A 266 -6.49 11.35 14.57
CA THR A 266 -5.84 10.13 15.05
C THR A 266 -4.42 10.50 15.50
N ARG A 267 -4.14 10.33 16.79
CA ARG A 267 -2.77 10.41 17.30
C ARG A 267 -2.00 9.14 16.90
N VAL A 268 -0.86 9.32 16.25
CA VAL A 268 -0.04 8.25 15.68
C VAL A 268 1.30 8.20 16.40
N TYR A 269 1.76 6.98 16.65
CA TYR A 269 3.03 6.69 17.30
C TYR A 269 3.90 5.91 16.32
N LYS A 270 5.12 6.38 16.08
CA LYS A 270 6.12 5.69 15.24
C LYS A 270 7.45 5.62 15.98
N PRO A 271 8.19 4.50 15.87
CA PRO A 271 9.55 4.45 16.40
C PRO A 271 10.39 5.55 15.73
N ALA A 272 11.27 6.22 16.49
CA ALA A 272 12.13 7.26 15.95
C ALA A 272 13.59 6.94 16.29
N ASN A 273 14.34 6.49 15.29
CA ASN A 273 15.79 6.35 15.39
C ASN A 273 16.48 7.72 15.25
N ALA A 274 17.80 7.76 15.39
CA ALA A 274 18.59 8.99 15.32
C ALA A 274 18.34 9.80 14.03
N LEU A 275 18.18 9.14 12.88
CA LEU A 275 17.90 9.80 11.61
C LEU A 275 16.52 10.48 11.60
N VAL A 276 15.49 9.79 12.12
CA VAL A 276 14.14 10.36 12.23
C VAL A 276 14.14 11.53 13.21
N VAL A 277 14.80 11.40 14.36
CA VAL A 277 14.93 12.48 15.35
C VAL A 277 15.59 13.70 14.70
N GLN A 278 16.74 13.51 14.03
CA GLN A 278 17.43 14.58 13.32
C GLN A 278 16.52 15.26 12.29
N ALA A 279 15.85 14.48 11.44
CA ALA A 279 14.97 15.01 10.40
C ALA A 279 13.83 15.86 10.99
N ILE A 280 13.17 15.36 12.04
CA ILE A 280 12.05 16.07 12.69
C ILE A 280 12.54 17.34 13.38
N THR A 281 13.63 17.27 14.14
CA THR A 281 14.23 18.44 14.82
C THR A 281 14.64 19.54 13.82
N LYS A 282 15.23 19.15 12.68
CA LYS A 282 15.64 20.10 11.63
C LYS A 282 14.44 20.77 10.96
N VAL A 283 13.38 20.02 10.66
CA VAL A 283 12.13 20.60 10.12
C VAL A 283 11.47 21.50 11.16
N GLU A 284 11.42 21.07 12.43
CA GLU A 284 10.83 21.85 13.52
C GLU A 284 11.50 23.23 13.64
N LYS A 285 12.84 23.26 13.65
CA LYS A 285 13.63 24.49 13.68
C LYS A 285 13.41 25.35 12.43
N TYR A 286 13.42 24.74 11.24
CA TYR A 286 13.23 25.44 9.97
C TYR A 286 11.85 26.10 9.87
N THR A 287 10.79 25.42 10.30
CA THR A 287 9.41 25.92 10.16
C THR A 287 8.89 26.66 11.38
N ASP A 288 9.66 26.79 12.47
CA ASP A 288 9.28 27.62 13.65
C ASP A 288 8.84 29.05 13.31
N PRO A 289 9.62 29.86 12.55
CA PRO A 289 9.18 31.20 12.18
C PRO A 289 7.92 31.17 11.30
N LEU A 290 7.77 30.16 10.45
CA LEU A 290 6.60 30.01 9.57
C LEU A 290 5.33 29.64 10.36
N ARG A 291 5.45 28.79 11.37
CA ARG A 291 4.34 28.44 12.28
C ARG A 291 3.90 29.64 13.10
N LYS A 292 4.85 30.42 13.63
CA LYS A 292 4.57 31.67 14.38
C LYS A 292 3.87 32.72 13.51
N GLU A 293 4.31 32.90 12.26
CA GLU A 293 3.69 33.82 11.30
C GLU A 293 2.27 33.40 10.93
N SER A 294 2.04 32.12 10.68
CA SER A 294 0.77 31.63 10.12
C SER A 294 -0.26 31.17 11.16
N GLY A 295 0.16 30.85 12.38
CA GLY A 295 -0.67 30.18 13.38
C GLY A 295 -1.05 28.73 13.02
N LEU A 296 -0.48 28.16 11.95
CA LEU A 296 -0.80 26.81 11.50
C LEU A 296 -0.05 25.75 12.34
N PRO A 297 -0.70 24.63 12.71
CA PRO A 297 -0.11 23.62 13.59
C PRO A 297 0.79 22.60 12.85
N TYR A 298 0.92 22.72 11.53
CA TYR A 298 1.61 21.73 10.69
C TYR A 298 3.13 21.87 10.76
N LEU A 299 3.83 20.74 10.72
CA LEU A 299 5.29 20.71 10.76
C LEU A 299 5.91 21.06 9.39
N PHE A 300 5.34 20.57 8.29
CA PHE A 300 5.85 20.78 6.93
C PHE A 300 5.17 21.98 6.25
N LEU A 301 5.56 23.18 6.67
CA LEU A 301 5.12 24.44 6.08
C LEU A 301 6.13 24.98 5.07
N ASN A 302 5.63 25.69 4.06
CA ASN A 302 6.44 26.45 3.11
C ASN A 302 5.73 27.71 2.64
N ARG A 303 6.46 28.65 2.04
CA ARG A 303 5.88 29.81 1.36
C ARG A 303 5.31 29.42 -0.01
N ILE A 304 4.04 29.74 -0.24
CA ILE A 304 3.34 29.43 -1.48
C ILE A 304 3.68 30.48 -2.55
N ARG A 305 4.68 30.18 -3.39
CA ARG A 305 5.20 31.13 -4.39
C ARG A 305 4.20 31.60 -5.45
N ASN A 306 3.11 30.85 -5.66
CA ASN A 306 2.14 31.16 -6.71
C ASN A 306 0.95 32.01 -6.19
N VAL A 307 0.99 32.46 -4.93
CA VAL A 307 -0.03 33.32 -4.33
C VAL A 307 0.61 34.65 -3.95
N LYS A 308 -0.04 35.75 -4.30
CA LYS A 308 0.43 37.12 -4.00
C LYS A 308 0.65 37.26 -2.49
N GLY A 309 1.81 37.79 -2.09
CA GLY A 309 2.21 37.91 -0.68
C GLY A 309 2.91 36.66 -0.11
N TYR A 310 3.07 35.60 -0.91
CA TYR A 310 3.80 34.38 -0.54
C TYR A 310 3.41 33.82 0.84
N PRO A 311 2.10 33.61 1.08
CA PRO A 311 1.61 33.17 2.38
C PRO A 311 2.23 31.82 2.74
N VAL A 312 2.43 31.62 4.03
CA VAL A 312 2.81 30.33 4.59
C VAL A 312 1.62 29.37 4.50
N GLY A 313 1.88 28.15 4.05
CA GLY A 313 0.86 27.10 4.05
C GLY A 313 1.45 25.71 3.89
N ILE A 314 0.55 24.73 3.85
CA ILE A 314 0.90 23.31 3.70
C ILE A 314 1.45 23.07 2.29
N VAL A 315 2.45 22.19 2.19
CA VAL A 315 2.98 21.78 0.89
C VAL A 315 1.94 20.94 0.12
N SER A 316 1.78 21.24 -1.18
CA SER A 316 0.82 20.54 -2.03
C SER A 316 1.20 19.07 -2.27
N HIS A 317 0.34 18.15 -1.83
CA HIS A 317 0.46 16.71 -2.11
C HIS A 317 0.66 16.42 -3.61
N ALA A 318 -0.21 16.98 -4.46
CA ALA A 318 -0.22 16.69 -5.89
C ALA A 318 1.04 17.18 -6.61
N ASN A 319 1.65 18.25 -6.10
CA ASN A 319 2.83 18.86 -6.70
C ASN A 319 4.13 18.53 -5.97
N TRP A 320 4.10 17.73 -4.89
CA TRP A 320 5.28 17.40 -4.10
C TRP A 320 6.42 16.86 -4.96
N SER A 321 6.14 15.83 -5.76
CA SER A 321 7.16 15.18 -6.60
C SER A 321 7.73 16.15 -7.64
N LYS A 322 6.88 17.00 -8.22
CA LYS A 322 7.26 17.97 -9.25
C LYS A 322 8.10 19.12 -8.68
N ASN A 323 7.73 19.64 -7.51
CA ASN A 323 8.28 20.88 -6.98
C ASN A 323 9.44 20.68 -6.00
N PHE A 324 9.54 19.49 -5.38
CA PHE A 324 10.55 19.21 -4.34
C PHE A 324 11.42 18.02 -4.73
N LEU A 325 10.82 16.84 -4.90
CA LEU A 325 11.58 15.59 -5.02
C LEU A 325 12.38 15.49 -6.33
N ARG A 326 11.73 15.64 -7.49
CA ARG A 326 12.41 15.50 -8.79
C ARG A 326 13.51 16.55 -9.00
N PRO A 327 13.28 17.85 -8.70
CA PRO A 327 14.34 18.85 -8.77
C PRO A 327 15.52 18.52 -7.84
N TRP A 328 15.25 17.99 -6.65
CA TRP A 328 16.29 17.57 -5.71
C TRP A 328 17.12 16.39 -6.25
N LEU A 329 16.47 15.35 -6.80
CA LEU A 329 17.15 14.21 -7.42
C LEU A 329 18.02 14.64 -8.61
N GLN A 330 17.53 15.56 -9.43
CA GLN A 330 18.27 16.14 -10.55
C GLN A 330 19.46 16.99 -10.09
N LYS A 331 19.24 17.92 -9.16
CA LYS A 331 20.27 18.81 -8.61
C LYS A 331 21.46 18.03 -8.05
N HIS A 332 21.20 16.89 -7.42
CA HIS A 332 22.23 16.05 -6.81
C HIS A 332 22.72 14.90 -7.70
N ASN A 333 22.33 14.88 -8.98
CA ASN A 333 22.78 13.90 -9.96
C ASN A 333 22.57 12.43 -9.50
N LEU A 334 21.47 12.17 -8.80
CA LEU A 334 21.15 10.85 -8.27
C LEU A 334 20.62 9.97 -9.40
N ARG A 335 21.48 9.11 -9.94
CA ARG A 335 21.23 8.28 -11.14
C ARG A 335 21.20 6.79 -10.84
N TYR A 336 20.42 6.08 -11.64
CA TYR A 336 20.51 4.63 -11.79
C TYR A 336 21.84 4.22 -12.43
N LYS A 337 22.17 2.93 -12.34
CA LYS A 337 23.38 2.37 -12.96
C LYS A 337 23.47 2.57 -14.47
N ASN A 338 22.33 2.67 -15.16
CA ASN A 338 22.27 2.92 -16.60
C ASN A 338 22.53 4.39 -16.99
N GLY A 339 22.74 5.28 -16.01
CA GLY A 339 22.99 6.71 -16.24
C GLY A 339 21.75 7.59 -16.23
N ASP A 340 20.53 7.05 -16.14
CA ASP A 340 19.31 7.86 -16.08
C ASP A 340 19.10 8.48 -14.69
N ILE A 341 18.53 9.69 -14.64
CA ILE A 341 18.14 10.32 -13.36
C ILE A 341 17.08 9.47 -12.67
N ALA A 342 17.23 9.29 -11.36
CA ALA A 342 16.25 8.62 -10.51
C ALA A 342 14.87 9.29 -10.62
N ASP A 343 13.88 8.60 -11.20
CA ASP A 343 12.47 9.01 -11.16
C ASP A 343 11.74 8.34 -9.99
N PHE A 344 12.17 8.68 -8.77
CA PHE A 344 11.54 8.21 -7.54
C PHE A 344 10.31 9.05 -7.22
N SER A 345 9.30 8.41 -6.64
CA SER A 345 8.15 9.07 -6.05
C SER A 345 8.15 8.86 -4.54
N SER A 346 7.32 9.60 -3.82
CA SER A 346 7.10 9.35 -2.39
C SER A 346 6.63 7.92 -2.08
N HIS A 347 5.86 7.32 -3.00
CA HIS A 347 5.48 5.92 -2.88
C HIS A 347 6.68 5.00 -3.04
N THR A 348 7.65 5.32 -3.89
CA THR A 348 8.89 4.54 -4.04
C THR A 348 9.64 4.40 -2.72
N PHE A 349 9.78 5.47 -1.93
CA PHE A 349 10.40 5.39 -0.59
C PHE A 349 9.62 4.53 0.38
N ARG A 350 8.29 4.64 0.38
CA ARG A 350 7.42 3.78 1.19
C ARG A 350 7.55 2.31 0.80
N HIS A 351 7.61 2.02 -0.50
CA HIS A 351 7.82 0.66 -0.98
C HIS A 351 9.21 0.15 -0.58
N ALA A 352 10.27 0.97 -0.73
CA ALA A 352 11.61 0.63 -0.26
C ALA A 352 11.62 0.30 1.23
N CYS A 353 11.05 1.16 2.09
CA CYS A 353 10.94 0.91 3.53
C CYS A 353 10.34 -0.48 3.83
N ALA A 354 9.20 -0.80 3.21
CA ALA A 354 8.54 -2.08 3.37
C ALA A 354 9.40 -3.26 2.89
N THR A 355 10.01 -3.14 1.70
CA THR A 355 10.86 -4.17 1.11
C THR A 355 12.09 -4.45 1.96
N TYR A 356 12.79 -3.41 2.43
CA TYR A 356 14.00 -3.57 3.25
C TYR A 356 13.68 -4.01 4.67
N ALA A 357 12.57 -3.55 5.27
CA ALA A 357 12.11 -4.07 6.56
C ALA A 357 11.82 -5.58 6.46
N LEU A 358 11.19 -6.00 5.37
CA LEU A 358 10.90 -7.41 5.11
C LEU A 358 12.18 -8.23 4.87
N LYS A 359 13.12 -7.73 4.06
CA LYS A 359 14.45 -8.33 3.86
C LYS A 359 15.24 -8.43 5.18
N GLY A 360 15.10 -7.44 6.06
CA GLY A 360 15.68 -7.42 7.40
C GLY A 360 14.95 -8.28 8.43
N GLY A 361 13.93 -9.05 8.02
CA GLY A 361 13.24 -10.03 8.86
C GLY A 361 12.02 -9.54 9.62
N ALA A 362 11.51 -8.32 9.36
CA ALA A 362 10.25 -7.86 9.95
C ALA A 362 9.06 -8.72 9.50
N SER A 363 8.12 -9.02 10.41
CA SER A 363 6.87 -9.72 10.05
C SER A 363 5.96 -8.83 9.20
N LEU A 364 5.03 -9.43 8.44
CA LEU A 364 4.07 -8.66 7.64
C LEU A 364 3.14 -7.84 8.54
N GLU A 365 2.88 -8.32 9.75
CA GLU A 365 2.13 -7.68 10.81
C GLU A 365 2.87 -6.43 11.29
N THR A 366 4.17 -6.56 11.58
CA THR A 366 5.04 -5.44 11.95
C THR A 366 5.06 -4.38 10.84
N ILE A 367 5.20 -4.79 9.58
CA ILE A 367 5.20 -3.86 8.43
C ILE A 367 3.82 -3.23 8.26
N ARG A 368 2.73 -3.99 8.42
CA ARG A 368 1.35 -3.47 8.34
C ARG A 368 1.11 -2.38 9.38
N GLU A 369 1.61 -2.57 10.60
CA GLU A 369 1.53 -1.61 11.71
C GLU A 369 2.41 -0.38 11.45
N LEU A 370 3.66 -0.60 11.02
CA LEU A 370 4.58 0.48 10.63
C LEU A 370 3.99 1.34 9.50
N LEU A 371 3.35 0.72 8.52
CA LEU A 371 2.72 1.39 7.38
C LEU A 371 1.30 1.91 7.65
N ASN A 372 0.72 1.63 8.82
CA ASN A 372 -0.65 2.02 9.18
C ASN A 372 -1.70 1.54 8.14
N HIS A 373 -1.62 0.25 7.77
CA HIS A 373 -2.54 -0.41 6.84
C HIS A 373 -3.76 -1.00 7.57
N LYS A 374 -4.98 -0.62 7.10
CA LYS A 374 -6.25 -1.15 7.64
C LYS A 374 -6.47 -2.64 7.32
N SER A 375 -5.79 -3.19 6.32
CA SER A 375 -5.89 -4.62 5.96
C SER A 375 -4.54 -5.17 5.53
N ILE A 376 -4.32 -6.47 5.80
CA ILE A 376 -3.07 -7.15 5.44
C ILE A 376 -2.90 -7.31 3.92
N ARG A 377 -4.00 -7.27 3.15
CA ARG A 377 -3.98 -7.39 1.67
C ARG A 377 -3.12 -6.32 1.00
N GLY A 378 -3.10 -5.10 1.55
CA GLY A 378 -2.21 -4.03 1.06
C GLY A 378 -0.73 -4.26 1.38
N THR A 379 -0.43 -5.08 2.39
CA THR A 379 0.93 -5.49 2.78
C THR A 379 1.36 -6.78 2.06
N GLN A 380 0.42 -7.66 1.69
CA GLN A 380 0.68 -8.87 0.91
C GLN A 380 1.33 -8.58 -0.46
N HIS A 381 1.11 -7.40 -1.02
CA HIS A 381 1.80 -6.97 -2.25
C HIS A 381 3.34 -7.03 -2.11
N TYR A 382 3.89 -6.75 -0.91
CA TYR A 382 5.32 -6.84 -0.64
C TYR A 382 5.84 -8.28 -0.51
N THR A 383 4.96 -9.26 -0.37
CA THR A 383 5.39 -10.67 -0.32
C THR A 383 5.83 -11.19 -1.69
N HIS A 384 5.36 -10.61 -2.80
CA HIS A 384 5.79 -10.99 -4.14
C HIS A 384 7.24 -10.58 -4.43
N LEU A 385 7.72 -9.51 -3.79
CA LEU A 385 9.11 -9.07 -3.83
C LEU A 385 10.07 -10.06 -3.18
N LEU A 386 9.60 -10.80 -2.18
CA LEU A 386 10.32 -11.95 -1.65
C LEU A 386 10.17 -13.18 -2.53
N GLN A 387 9.15 -13.30 -3.39
CA GLN A 387 8.84 -14.57 -4.04
C GLN A 387 9.95 -15.08 -4.95
N GLU A 388 10.75 -14.24 -5.60
CA GLU A 388 11.82 -14.74 -6.46
C GLU A 388 13.01 -15.28 -5.64
N ASP A 389 13.46 -14.51 -4.64
CA ASP A 389 14.46 -14.95 -3.66
C ASP A 389 13.99 -16.17 -2.89
N VAL A 390 12.72 -16.18 -2.49
CA VAL A 390 12.10 -17.26 -1.72
C VAL A 390 11.80 -18.49 -2.58
N ARG A 391 11.43 -18.35 -3.86
CA ARG A 391 11.30 -19.50 -4.78
C ARG A 391 12.65 -20.18 -4.97
N ASN A 392 13.70 -19.39 -5.19
CA ASN A 392 15.06 -19.89 -5.35
C ASN A 392 15.58 -20.53 -4.05
N LYS A 393 15.31 -19.91 -2.89
CA LYS A 393 15.71 -20.45 -1.59
C LYS A 393 14.89 -21.69 -1.20
N PHE A 394 13.57 -21.69 -1.37
CA PHE A 394 12.69 -22.83 -1.07
C PHE A 394 13.03 -24.06 -1.91
N ALA A 395 13.37 -23.89 -3.19
CA ALA A 395 13.87 -24.99 -4.03
C ALA A 395 15.19 -25.57 -3.51
N LYS A 396 16.06 -24.76 -2.91
CA LYS A 396 17.29 -25.23 -2.25
C LYS A 396 17.02 -25.92 -0.91
N VAL A 397 16.03 -25.42 -0.14
CA VAL A 397 15.65 -25.91 1.20
C VAL A 397 15.20 -27.38 1.20
N PHE A 398 14.62 -27.88 0.11
CA PHE A 398 14.10 -29.26 0.04
C PHE A 398 14.93 -30.19 -0.85
N ASN A 399 16.20 -29.85 -1.10
CA ASN A 399 17.17 -30.78 -1.70
C ASN A 399 17.80 -31.69 -0.63
N GLU A 400 18.30 -32.86 -1.04
CA GLU A 400 18.81 -33.92 -0.13
C GLU A 400 19.93 -33.45 0.81
N GLY A 401 20.68 -32.41 0.46
CA GLY A 401 21.75 -31.81 1.28
C GLY A 401 21.39 -30.50 1.98
N ALA A 402 20.11 -30.13 2.06
CA ALA A 402 19.72 -28.86 2.65
C ALA A 402 19.86 -28.83 4.18
N VAL A 403 20.47 -27.78 4.70
CA VAL A 403 20.52 -27.49 6.13
C VAL A 403 19.15 -26.97 6.57
N LEU A 404 18.43 -27.79 7.32
CA LEU A 404 17.15 -27.46 7.97
C LEU A 404 17.33 -27.47 9.48
N VAL A 405 16.80 -26.43 10.13
CA VAL A 405 16.78 -26.24 11.58
C VAL A 405 15.35 -25.97 12.03
N GLY A 406 14.95 -26.58 13.15
CA GLY A 406 13.60 -26.53 13.69
C GLY A 406 13.18 -27.88 14.29
N LYS A 407 12.14 -27.89 15.12
CA LYS A 407 11.78 -29.06 15.95
C LYS A 407 11.53 -30.35 15.16
N GLN A 408 11.05 -30.26 13.91
CA GLN A 408 10.79 -31.42 13.05
C GLN A 408 11.80 -31.55 11.90
N ALA A 409 12.89 -30.77 11.91
CA ALA A 409 13.84 -30.73 10.79
C ALA A 409 14.44 -32.11 10.48
N LEU A 410 14.84 -32.89 11.49
CA LEU A 410 15.39 -34.24 11.33
C LEU A 410 14.37 -35.20 10.70
N GLN A 411 13.17 -35.28 11.27
CA GLN A 411 12.09 -36.14 10.76
C GLN A 411 11.73 -35.82 9.31
N ILE A 412 11.76 -34.53 8.94
CA ILE A 412 11.49 -34.07 7.58
C ILE A 412 12.66 -34.46 6.66
N LYS A 413 13.91 -34.26 7.08
CA LYS A 413 15.10 -34.69 6.32
C LYS A 413 15.08 -36.20 6.03
N GLU A 414 14.77 -37.03 7.02
CA GLU A 414 14.66 -38.48 6.86
C GLU A 414 13.59 -38.88 5.84
N LYS A 415 12.40 -38.27 5.94
CA LYS A 415 11.32 -38.51 4.97
C LYS A 415 11.70 -38.08 3.56
N LEU A 416 12.41 -36.97 3.42
CA LEU A 416 12.90 -36.50 2.12
C LEU A 416 13.97 -37.43 1.55
N LYS A 417 14.84 -38.04 2.36
CA LYS A 417 15.81 -39.06 1.89
C LYS A 417 15.11 -40.28 1.29
N VAL A 418 14.00 -40.72 1.89
CA VAL A 418 13.24 -41.89 1.42
C VAL A 418 12.42 -41.57 0.17
N ASN A 419 11.71 -40.44 0.16
CA ASN A 419 10.91 -40.01 -0.97
C ASN A 419 10.86 -38.48 -1.03
N ASN A 420 11.68 -37.89 -1.89
CA ASN A 420 11.69 -36.44 -2.09
C ASN A 420 10.73 -36.04 -3.23
N PRO A 421 9.55 -35.46 -2.92
CA PRO A 421 8.60 -35.05 -3.95
C PRO A 421 9.08 -33.84 -4.76
N PHE A 422 10.23 -33.24 -4.42
CA PHE A 422 10.83 -32.10 -5.10
C PHE A 422 12.02 -32.47 -6.00
N LYS A 423 12.54 -33.71 -5.90
CA LYS A 423 13.68 -34.17 -6.70
C LYS A 423 13.38 -34.10 -8.21
N GLY A 424 14.30 -33.50 -8.97
CA GLY A 424 14.18 -33.35 -10.42
C GLY A 424 13.13 -32.34 -10.92
N LYS A 425 12.54 -31.53 -10.02
CA LYS A 425 11.55 -30.51 -10.39
C LYS A 425 12.18 -29.14 -10.61
N THR A 426 11.63 -28.35 -11.53
CA THR A 426 12.03 -26.95 -11.73
C THR A 426 11.57 -26.08 -10.56
N ILE A 427 12.19 -24.90 -10.39
CA ILE A 427 11.82 -23.91 -9.36
C ILE A 427 10.31 -23.57 -9.43
N GLU A 428 9.75 -23.46 -10.62
CA GLU A 428 8.33 -23.18 -10.82
C GLU A 428 7.43 -24.35 -10.40
N GLN A 429 7.85 -25.59 -10.67
CA GLN A 429 7.13 -26.79 -10.26
C GLN A 429 7.16 -26.96 -8.73
N VAL A 430 8.29 -26.66 -8.09
CA VAL A 430 8.42 -26.65 -6.63
C VAL A 430 7.53 -25.58 -6.01
N ASP A 431 7.48 -24.37 -6.55
CA ASP A 431 6.59 -23.31 -6.04
C ASP A 431 5.10 -23.64 -6.20
N LYS A 432 4.72 -24.33 -7.28
CA LYS A 432 3.35 -24.84 -7.46
C LYS A 432 2.98 -25.85 -6.37
N LEU A 433 3.87 -26.80 -6.08
CA LEU A 433 3.67 -27.79 -5.01
C LEU A 433 3.57 -27.12 -3.63
N ARG A 434 4.47 -26.19 -3.34
CA ARG A 434 4.43 -25.39 -2.11
C ARG A 434 3.08 -24.69 -1.93
N LYS A 435 2.59 -24.03 -2.99
CA LYS A 435 1.29 -23.34 -2.99
C LYS A 435 0.11 -24.29 -2.82
N ALA A 436 0.16 -25.45 -3.46
CA ALA A 436 -0.87 -26.49 -3.34
C ALA A 436 -0.96 -27.00 -1.90
N HIS A 437 0.19 -27.22 -1.25
CA HIS A 437 0.29 -27.63 0.15
C HIS A 437 0.25 -26.47 1.16
N LYS A 438 -0.08 -25.25 0.70
CA LYS A 438 -0.23 -24.05 1.54
C LYS A 438 0.96 -23.75 2.46
N ILE A 439 2.16 -24.21 2.11
CA ILE A 439 3.38 -23.93 2.87
C ILE A 439 3.65 -22.42 2.79
N GLN A 440 3.62 -21.76 3.94
CA GLN A 440 3.79 -20.30 4.01
C GLN A 440 5.27 -19.98 4.25
N ILE A 441 5.76 -18.97 3.53
CA ILE A 441 7.08 -18.42 3.83
C ILE A 441 6.92 -17.28 4.82
N LEU A 442 7.69 -17.36 5.88
CA LEU A 442 7.78 -16.35 6.92
C LEU A 442 9.01 -15.48 6.67
N SER A 443 9.10 -14.35 7.36
CA SER A 443 10.25 -13.45 7.28
C SER A 443 11.57 -14.03 7.82
N HIS A 444 11.53 -15.19 8.46
CA HIS A 444 12.63 -15.80 9.20
C HIS A 444 12.67 -17.33 9.07
N GLY A 445 11.95 -17.88 8.09
CA GLY A 445 11.82 -19.32 7.91
C GLY A 445 10.55 -19.70 7.16
N LEU A 446 10.07 -20.92 7.41
CA LEU A 446 8.95 -21.55 6.73
C LEU A 446 7.96 -22.08 7.75
N CYS A 447 6.68 -21.97 7.41
CA CYS A 447 5.58 -22.56 8.17
C CYS A 447 4.96 -23.68 7.34
N LEU A 448 5.03 -24.90 7.87
CA LEU A 448 4.44 -26.10 7.29
C LEU A 448 3.01 -26.37 7.77
N HIS A 449 2.45 -25.48 8.59
CA HIS A 449 1.08 -25.64 9.08
C HIS A 449 0.09 -25.54 7.92
N HIS A 450 -0.69 -26.61 7.73
CA HIS A 450 -1.73 -26.65 6.71
C HIS A 450 -3.06 -26.14 7.30
N PRO A 451 -3.68 -25.08 6.73
CA PRO A 451 -4.89 -24.47 7.30
C PRO A 451 -6.08 -25.40 7.53
N MET A 452 -6.17 -26.52 6.80
CA MET A 452 -7.25 -27.51 6.99
C MET A 452 -7.05 -28.43 8.20
N ARG A 453 -5.92 -28.35 8.92
CA ARG A 453 -5.72 -29.09 10.17
C ARG A 453 -6.58 -28.54 11.31
N ASN A 454 -7.14 -27.35 11.15
CA ASN A 454 -8.02 -26.68 12.12
C ASN A 454 -7.43 -26.54 13.54
N GLU A 455 -6.10 -26.65 13.67
CA GLU A 455 -5.37 -26.38 14.90
C GLU A 455 -5.14 -24.86 14.99
N PRO A 456 -5.49 -24.19 16.10
CA PRO A 456 -5.29 -22.75 16.23
C PRO A 456 -3.80 -22.39 16.26
N CYS A 457 -3.41 -21.34 15.53
CA CYS A 457 -2.07 -20.76 15.61
C CYS A 457 -1.98 -19.88 16.86
N GLU A 458 -0.98 -20.12 17.72
CA GLU A 458 -0.80 -19.40 18.99
C GLU A 458 -0.28 -17.95 18.85
N GLY A 459 0.02 -17.49 17.62
CA GLY A 459 0.35 -16.09 17.32
C GLY A 459 1.84 -15.76 17.25
N ASP A 460 2.14 -14.45 17.14
CA ASP A 460 3.45 -13.91 16.77
C ASP A 460 4.52 -14.12 17.87
N GLY A 461 5.70 -14.63 17.49
CA GLY A 461 6.80 -14.98 18.40
C GLY A 461 6.84 -16.45 18.86
N VAL A 462 5.73 -17.18 18.72
CA VAL A 462 5.66 -18.63 19.04
C VAL A 462 6.27 -19.48 17.93
N CYS A 463 6.40 -18.93 16.71
CA CYS A 463 6.97 -19.63 15.56
C CYS A 463 8.34 -20.25 15.84
N LEU A 464 9.24 -19.56 16.55
CA LEU A 464 10.58 -20.06 16.86
C LEU A 464 10.56 -21.35 17.71
N GLY A 465 9.52 -21.52 18.53
CA GLY A 465 9.28 -22.72 19.32
C GLY A 465 8.25 -23.67 18.68
N CYS A 466 7.71 -23.36 17.51
CA CYS A 466 6.62 -24.10 16.88
C CYS A 466 7.13 -25.38 16.18
N ARG A 467 6.36 -26.48 16.28
CA ARG A 467 6.68 -27.74 15.59
C ARG A 467 6.62 -27.64 14.07
N ASN A 468 5.79 -26.74 13.54
CA ASN A 468 5.61 -26.53 12.10
C ASN A 468 6.61 -25.53 11.50
N PHE A 469 7.50 -24.96 12.31
CA PHE A 469 8.47 -23.97 11.87
C PHE A 469 9.78 -24.62 11.46
N LEU A 470 10.32 -24.17 10.34
CA LEU A 470 11.65 -24.53 9.85
C LEU A 470 12.41 -23.27 9.43
N THR A 471 13.73 -23.31 9.52
CA THR A 471 14.62 -22.29 8.99
C THR A 471 15.85 -22.91 8.33
N THR A 472 16.58 -22.09 7.57
CA THR A 472 17.80 -22.47 6.84
C THR A 472 18.91 -21.45 7.08
N PRO A 473 20.16 -21.73 6.66
CA PRO A 473 21.28 -20.81 6.79
C PRO A 473 21.07 -19.46 6.12
N ASP A 474 20.21 -19.39 5.09
CA ASP A 474 19.83 -18.13 4.44
C ASP A 474 19.20 -17.10 5.40
N PHE A 475 18.66 -17.56 6.54
CA PHE A 475 18.07 -16.72 7.58
C PHE A 475 18.99 -16.54 8.81
N LEU A 476 20.22 -17.05 8.78
CA LEU A 476 21.14 -16.99 9.92
C LEU A 476 21.39 -15.55 10.38
N GLU A 477 21.69 -14.64 9.46
CA GLU A 477 21.90 -13.22 9.77
C GLU A 477 20.62 -12.54 10.28
N VAL A 478 19.45 -12.98 9.81
CA VAL A 478 18.15 -12.52 10.32
C VAL A 478 17.95 -12.95 11.77
N HIS A 479 18.29 -14.20 12.12
CA HIS A 479 18.23 -14.72 13.49
C HIS A 479 19.24 -14.02 14.40
N LYS A 480 20.48 -13.81 13.96
CA LYS A 480 21.51 -13.05 14.70
C LYS A 480 21.08 -11.61 14.97
N GLY A 481 20.53 -10.93 13.95
CA GLY A 481 19.99 -9.59 14.07
C GLY A 481 18.84 -9.52 15.09
N ARG A 482 17.93 -10.49 15.06
CA ARG A 482 16.85 -10.62 16.06
C ARG A 482 17.38 -10.89 17.45
N LEU A 483 18.35 -11.79 17.62
CA LEU A 483 18.95 -12.10 18.92
C LEU A 483 19.60 -10.86 19.54
N LYS A 484 20.34 -10.07 18.73
CA LYS A 484 20.92 -8.80 19.17
C LYS A 484 19.85 -7.83 19.68
N LYS A 485 18.72 -7.74 18.97
CA LYS A 485 17.59 -6.90 19.36
C LYS A 485 16.95 -7.37 20.68
N ILE A 486 16.67 -8.67 20.80
CA ILE A 486 16.08 -9.27 22.00
C ILE A 486 16.98 -9.07 23.23
N ARG A 487 18.30 -9.25 23.09
CA ARG A 487 19.27 -8.97 24.16
C ARG A 487 19.29 -7.50 24.58
N SER A 488 19.19 -6.59 23.60
CA SER A 488 19.06 -5.16 23.88
C SER A 488 17.76 -4.83 24.61
N GLU A 489 16.64 -5.47 24.24
CA GLU A 489 15.34 -5.31 24.91
C GLU A 489 15.34 -5.91 26.32
N LEU A 490 16.03 -7.05 26.53
CA LEU A 490 16.22 -7.66 27.86
C LEU A 490 17.05 -6.76 28.78
N ALA A 491 18.08 -6.10 28.26
CA ALA A 491 18.93 -5.21 29.05
C ALA A 491 18.18 -3.96 29.55
N SER A 492 17.10 -3.56 28.88
CA SER A 492 16.26 -2.41 29.25
C SER A 492 14.93 -2.80 29.89
N ALA A 493 14.61 -4.10 30.00
CA ALA A 493 13.33 -4.56 30.53
C ALA A 493 13.26 -4.49 32.07
N PRO A 494 12.10 -4.12 32.66
CA PRO A 494 11.89 -4.20 34.11
C PRO A 494 11.99 -5.65 34.61
N ALA A 495 12.72 -5.87 35.70
CA ALA A 495 12.98 -7.20 36.26
C ALA A 495 11.71 -7.86 36.84
N GLY A 496 11.53 -9.16 36.59
CA GLY A 496 10.53 -10.03 37.21
C GLY A 496 9.16 -10.07 36.52
N GLY A 497 9.02 -9.54 35.31
CA GLY A 497 7.74 -9.39 34.61
C GLY A 497 7.43 -10.46 33.53
N PRO A 498 6.15 -10.66 33.15
CA PRO A 498 5.75 -11.53 32.03
C PRO A 498 6.41 -11.17 30.70
N TYR A 499 6.73 -9.89 30.49
CA TYR A 499 7.42 -9.40 29.31
C TYR A 499 8.89 -9.87 29.26
N GLU A 500 9.62 -9.79 30.37
CA GLU A 500 11.00 -10.28 30.49
C GLU A 500 11.04 -11.81 30.25
N ASN A 501 10.12 -12.56 30.85
CA ASN A 501 10.03 -14.02 30.66
C ASN A 501 9.76 -14.40 29.20
N LYS A 502 8.90 -13.64 28.51
CA LYS A 502 8.66 -13.81 27.08
C LYS A 502 9.94 -13.57 26.27
N LEU A 503 10.68 -12.48 26.56
CA LEU A 503 11.93 -12.17 25.87
C LEU A 503 13.02 -13.23 26.12
N LYS A 504 13.17 -13.72 27.35
CA LYS A 504 14.10 -14.83 27.68
C LYS A 504 13.76 -16.12 26.93
N THR A 505 12.47 -16.42 26.80
CA THR A 505 11.99 -17.59 26.04
C THR A 505 12.35 -17.47 24.55
N ILE A 506 12.13 -16.28 23.97
CA ILE A 506 12.50 -16.00 22.58
C ILE A 506 14.03 -16.06 22.40
N GLU A 507 14.80 -15.50 23.34
CA GLU A 507 16.25 -15.56 23.34
C GLU A 507 16.74 -17.02 23.31
N LYS A 508 16.20 -17.88 24.18
CA LYS A 508 16.54 -19.31 24.23
C LYS A 508 16.32 -20.01 22.88
N TYR A 509 15.18 -19.76 22.23
CA TYR A 509 14.92 -20.34 20.91
C TYR A 509 15.87 -19.82 19.84
N LEU A 510 16.15 -18.52 19.82
CA LEU A 510 17.08 -17.92 18.86
C LEU A 510 18.50 -18.46 19.03
N VAL A 511 18.99 -18.57 20.26
CA VAL A 511 20.31 -19.15 20.56
C VAL A 511 20.38 -20.58 20.04
N GLY A 512 19.39 -21.42 20.36
CA GLY A 512 19.36 -22.81 19.88
C GLY A 512 19.33 -22.91 18.36
N ILE A 513 18.50 -22.10 17.69
CA ILE A 513 18.42 -22.06 16.22
C ILE A 513 19.76 -21.60 15.59
N ILE A 514 20.39 -20.57 16.15
CA ILE A 514 21.65 -20.03 15.62
C ILE A 514 22.77 -21.06 15.78
N ASP A 515 22.89 -21.66 16.96
CA ASP A 515 23.92 -22.67 17.25
C ASP A 515 23.77 -23.88 16.32
N GLU A 516 22.54 -24.37 16.13
CA GLU A 516 22.25 -25.49 15.22
C GLU A 516 22.55 -25.13 13.76
N LEU A 517 22.24 -23.89 13.32
CA LEU A 517 22.57 -23.41 11.98
C LEU A 517 24.08 -23.29 11.77
N GLU A 518 24.81 -22.69 12.71
CA GLU A 518 26.27 -22.52 12.61
C GLU A 518 27.00 -23.86 12.63
N THR A 519 26.54 -24.79 13.47
CA THR A 519 27.09 -26.16 13.54
C THR A 519 26.89 -26.91 12.23
N GLN A 520 25.69 -26.84 11.64
CA GLN A 520 25.40 -27.52 10.36
C GLN A 520 26.03 -26.82 9.14
N VAL A 521 26.32 -25.51 9.21
CA VAL A 521 27.01 -24.75 8.16
C VAL A 521 28.52 -25.02 8.15
N ASN A 522 29.13 -25.20 9.33
CA ASN A 522 30.56 -25.50 9.48
C ASN A 522 30.90 -26.98 9.27
N TYR A 523 29.91 -27.83 8.96
CA TYR A 523 30.11 -29.25 8.70
C TYR A 523 30.62 -29.48 7.27
N SER A 524 31.95 -29.58 7.09
CA SER A 524 32.57 -30.11 5.87
C SER A 524 32.59 -31.64 5.93
N GLY A 525 31.55 -32.28 5.38
CA GLY A 525 31.42 -33.73 5.41
C GLY A 525 32.59 -34.45 4.73
N ILE A 526 33.36 -35.21 5.51
CA ILE A 526 34.16 -36.33 4.99
C ILE A 526 33.49 -37.67 5.33
N ASP A 527 32.67 -37.75 6.38
CA ASP A 527 31.99 -39.00 6.72
C ASP A 527 30.47 -38.88 6.66
N ASN A 528 29.87 -39.67 5.77
CA ASN A 528 28.43 -39.84 5.62
C ASN A 528 27.87 -40.60 6.83
N HIS A 529 27.55 -39.89 7.92
CA HIS A 529 26.91 -40.50 9.09
C HIS A 529 25.39 -40.43 8.99
N SER A 530 24.83 -41.52 8.48
CA SER A 530 23.43 -41.93 8.62
C SER A 530 22.98 -42.21 10.07
N ASP A 531 23.81 -41.94 11.07
CA ASP A 531 23.55 -42.33 12.46
C ASP A 531 23.47 -41.12 13.38
N TYR A 532 22.28 -40.52 13.46
CA TYR A 532 21.86 -39.73 14.61
C TYR A 532 20.70 -40.45 15.29
N ASN A 533 21.01 -41.44 16.11
CA ASN A 533 20.08 -41.91 17.14
C ASN A 533 20.21 -41.00 18.35
N ILE A 534 19.34 -39.98 18.45
CA ILE A 534 19.09 -39.28 19.71
C ILE A 534 17.70 -39.70 20.18
N THR A 535 17.65 -40.41 21.29
CA THR A 535 16.41 -40.88 21.92
C THR A 535 15.58 -39.71 22.50
N PRO A 536 14.23 -39.77 22.51
CA PRO A 536 13.35 -38.61 22.71
C PRO A 536 13.21 -38.02 24.13
N SER A 537 14.10 -38.28 25.10
CA SER A 537 13.73 -38.20 26.52
C SER A 537 13.90 -36.87 27.28
N GLU A 538 14.17 -35.72 26.65
CA GLU A 538 14.43 -34.47 27.42
C GLU A 538 13.50 -33.28 27.11
N TRP A 539 12.41 -33.48 26.36
CA TRP A 539 11.50 -32.38 25.97
C TRP A 539 10.04 -32.51 26.44
N GLU A 540 9.75 -33.40 27.40
CA GLU A 540 8.38 -33.57 27.96
C GLU A 540 8.17 -32.95 29.35
N GLY A 541 9.14 -32.18 29.86
CA GLY A 541 9.11 -31.68 31.22
C GLY A 541 8.64 -30.24 31.44
N MET A 542 7.88 -29.58 30.56
CA MET A 542 7.36 -28.22 30.83
C MET A 542 6.06 -27.91 30.05
N ALA A 543 4.94 -28.50 30.48
CA ALA A 543 3.60 -28.06 30.10
C ALA A 543 3.07 -27.03 31.11
#